data_AF-A0AAN8MQT6-F1
#
_entry.id   AF-A0AAN8MQT6-F1
#
_cell.length_a   1.000
_cell.length_b   1.000
_cell.length_c   1.000
_cell.angle_alpha   90.00
_cell.angle_beta   90.00
_cell.angle_gamma   90.00
#
_symmetry.space_group_name_H-M   'P 1'
#
loop_
_entity.id
_entity.type
_entity.pdbx_description
1 polymer ?
#
loop_
_entity_poly.entity_id
_entity_poly.type
_entity_poly.pdbx_seq_one_letter_code
_entity_poly.pdbx_strand_id
1 'polypeptide(L)'
;MSERKVLTKWYPPDFDPSKIKRSKAPKQAGPKSQTVRLMAPFSMRCTSCGEYIYKGRKFNARKEHTDEKYYAISIYRFYIRCTRCSSEVVFKTDPKNMDYECEKGAVRNFEPWRDQKAIEETEEERLNRLEEQIQVEEDENAMARLETKTLDSKREMAIADALDEIRTRNARVERADGGAALDALMTIKESRDEEAERLDQEDEEAARKAFQTSDGEHVRRIVDEEVTGSSSSSSNPPKGLITFSEEKDSVAAATAEIPSFKRQVKKKKDLAGALGLKKKPKVALV
;
A
#
# COMPACT_ATOMS: atom_id res chain seq x y z
N MET A 1 26.05 40.12 -43.18
CA MET A 1 26.28 38.73 -42.72
C MET A 1 26.27 37.83 -43.95
N SER A 2 27.24 36.94 -44.11
CA SER A 2 27.17 35.92 -45.16
C SER A 2 25.94 35.02 -44.96
N GLU A 3 25.46 34.41 -46.04
CA GLU A 3 24.31 33.50 -46.01
C GLU A 3 24.59 32.24 -45.15
N ARG A 4 23.56 31.64 -44.55
CA ARG A 4 23.69 30.38 -43.79
C ARG A 4 24.20 29.23 -44.67
N LYS A 5 23.78 29.21 -45.94
CA LYS A 5 24.15 28.20 -46.94
C LYS A 5 24.91 28.88 -48.07
N VAL A 6 26.19 29.17 -47.82
CA VAL A 6 27.06 29.74 -48.85
C VAL A 6 27.34 28.68 -49.93
N LEU A 7 26.94 28.94 -51.17
CA LEU A 7 27.19 28.04 -52.31
C LEU A 7 28.69 27.95 -52.65
N THR A 8 29.37 29.09 -52.68
CA THR A 8 30.78 29.19 -53.03
C THR A 8 31.53 30.01 -52.00
N LYS A 9 32.57 29.44 -51.41
CA LYS A 9 33.53 30.17 -50.60
C LYS A 9 34.69 30.55 -51.50
N TRP A 10 35.11 31.82 -51.46
CA TRP A 10 36.30 32.24 -52.18
C TRP A 10 37.53 31.54 -51.57
N TYR A 11 38.30 30.87 -52.41
CA TYR A 11 39.60 30.30 -52.06
C TYR A 11 40.69 31.17 -52.71
N PRO A 12 41.79 31.47 -52.01
CA PRO A 12 42.93 32.14 -52.62
C PRO A 12 43.46 31.37 -53.84
N PRO A 13 43.99 32.05 -54.87
CA PRO A 13 44.50 31.39 -56.08
C PRO A 13 45.67 30.42 -55.81
N ASP A 14 46.44 30.64 -54.75
CA ASP A 14 47.58 29.81 -54.35
C ASP A 14 47.18 28.65 -53.40
N PHE A 15 45.88 28.41 -53.19
CA PHE A 15 45.39 27.43 -52.23
C PHE A 15 45.47 25.99 -52.78
N ASP A 16 46.44 25.22 -52.28
CA ASP A 16 46.57 23.79 -52.59
C ASP A 16 45.96 22.90 -51.49
N PRO A 17 44.94 22.08 -51.80
CA PRO A 17 44.28 21.23 -50.80
C PRO A 17 45.22 20.14 -50.23
N SER A 18 46.23 19.72 -50.99
CA SER A 18 47.19 18.68 -50.60
C SER A 18 48.21 19.15 -49.56
N LYS A 19 48.47 20.47 -49.47
CA LYS A 19 49.44 21.04 -48.52
C LYS A 19 48.85 21.15 -47.10
N ILE A 20 47.53 21.11 -46.97
CA ILE A 20 46.84 21.20 -45.68
C ILE A 20 46.82 19.82 -45.02
N LYS A 21 47.77 19.58 -44.12
CA LYS A 21 47.67 18.48 -43.18
C LYS A 21 46.61 18.85 -42.16
N ARG A 22 45.55 18.03 -42.03
CA ARG A 22 44.61 18.13 -40.91
C ARG A 22 45.39 17.87 -39.63
N SER A 23 45.85 18.93 -38.98
CA SER A 23 46.40 18.85 -37.64
C SER A 23 45.26 18.46 -36.71
N LYS A 24 45.14 17.15 -36.46
CA LYS A 24 44.50 16.68 -35.24
C LYS A 24 45.47 17.07 -34.14
N ALA A 25 45.35 18.29 -33.62
CA ALA A 25 46.04 18.68 -32.40
C ALA A 25 45.96 17.51 -31.42
N PRO A 26 47.05 17.15 -30.72
CA PRO A 26 47.04 16.04 -29.79
C PRO A 26 45.85 16.27 -28.86
N LYS A 27 44.85 15.39 -28.98
CA LYS A 27 43.69 15.46 -28.11
C LYS A 27 44.25 15.44 -26.70
N GLN A 28 43.87 16.42 -25.88
CA GLN A 28 44.14 16.45 -24.45
C GLN A 28 44.09 15.01 -23.93
N ALA A 29 45.13 14.55 -23.23
CA ALA A 29 45.36 13.14 -22.89
C ALA A 29 44.26 12.49 -22.02
N GLY A 30 43.15 13.20 -21.76
CA GLY A 30 41.98 12.71 -21.06
C GLY A 30 40.92 12.08 -21.98
N PRO A 31 39.86 11.52 -21.37
CA PRO A 31 38.71 10.98 -22.09
C PRO A 31 38.12 12.06 -23.00
N LYS A 32 37.76 11.67 -24.23
CA LYS A 32 37.17 12.56 -25.24
C LYS A 32 35.79 13.03 -24.75
N SER A 33 35.76 14.12 -24.00
CA SER A 33 34.52 14.75 -23.58
C SER A 33 34.03 15.72 -24.67
N GLN A 34 32.81 15.49 -25.15
CA GLN A 34 32.12 16.37 -26.10
C GLN A 34 30.96 17.04 -25.38
N THR A 35 30.82 18.36 -25.47
CA THR A 35 29.65 19.06 -24.94
C THR A 35 28.45 18.86 -25.88
N VAL A 36 27.36 18.32 -25.36
CA VAL A 36 26.11 18.06 -26.10
C VAL A 36 24.93 18.65 -25.32
N ARG A 37 24.00 19.28 -26.03
CA ARG A 37 22.74 19.74 -25.43
C ARG A 37 21.69 18.63 -25.53
N LEU A 38 21.24 18.11 -24.39
CA LEU A 38 20.30 16.99 -24.32
C LEU A 38 19.20 17.25 -23.29
N MET A 39 18.17 16.41 -23.33
CA MET A 39 17.08 16.40 -22.34
C MET A 39 17.31 15.31 -21.29
N ALA A 40 16.87 15.53 -20.06
CA ALA A 40 16.85 14.48 -19.03
C ALA A 40 15.95 13.30 -19.48
N PRO A 41 16.48 12.07 -19.57
CA PRO A 41 15.73 10.94 -20.14
C PRO A 41 14.62 10.41 -19.22
N PHE A 42 14.78 10.54 -17.91
CA PHE A 42 13.83 10.09 -16.89
C PHE A 42 13.71 11.11 -15.76
N SER A 43 12.68 10.97 -14.94
CA SER A 43 12.49 11.77 -13.75
C SER A 43 13.42 11.29 -12.63
N MET A 44 14.17 12.20 -12.03
CA MET A 44 15.17 11.86 -11.00
C MET A 44 15.23 12.92 -9.90
N ARG A 45 15.60 12.48 -8.70
CA ARG A 45 15.84 13.33 -7.54
C ARG A 45 17.33 13.44 -7.27
N CYS A 46 17.86 14.65 -7.20
CA CYS A 46 19.25 14.86 -6.84
C CYS A 46 19.52 14.44 -5.39
N THR A 47 20.58 13.65 -5.16
CA THR A 47 20.93 13.17 -3.82
C THR A 47 21.46 14.27 -2.91
N SER A 48 22.13 15.28 -3.46
CA SER A 48 22.79 16.33 -2.67
C SER A 48 21.83 17.42 -2.18
N CYS A 49 20.87 17.86 -3.02
CA CYS A 49 19.96 18.97 -2.67
C CYS A 49 18.47 18.60 -2.63
N GLY A 50 18.12 17.36 -3.00
CA GLY A 50 16.74 16.90 -3.05
C GLY A 50 15.88 17.53 -4.15
N GLU A 51 16.47 18.31 -5.07
CA GLU A 51 15.75 18.90 -6.20
C GLU A 51 15.30 17.82 -7.18
N TYR A 52 14.08 17.95 -7.68
CA TYR A 52 13.52 17.05 -8.69
C TYR A 52 13.80 17.55 -10.10
N ILE A 53 14.46 16.72 -10.89
CA ILE A 53 14.70 16.93 -12.31
C ILE A 53 13.67 16.10 -13.07
N TYR A 54 12.65 16.76 -13.62
CA TYR A 54 11.64 16.11 -14.44
C TYR A 54 12.20 15.71 -15.81
N LYS A 55 11.59 14.67 -16.40
CA LYS A 55 11.87 14.22 -17.77
C LYS A 55 11.71 15.38 -18.75
N GLY A 56 12.61 15.48 -19.72
CA GLY A 56 12.54 16.51 -20.77
C GLY A 56 13.24 17.83 -20.44
N ARG A 57 13.74 18.03 -19.20
CA ARG A 57 14.49 19.25 -18.86
C ARG A 57 15.80 19.32 -19.65
N LYS A 58 16.06 20.45 -20.32
CA LYS A 58 17.22 20.63 -21.21
C LYS A 58 18.49 21.00 -20.42
N PHE A 59 19.60 20.34 -20.71
CA PHE A 59 20.91 20.58 -20.11
C PHE A 59 22.01 20.64 -21.17
N ASN A 60 23.06 21.40 -20.84
CA ASN A 60 24.34 21.26 -21.50
C ASN A 60 25.12 20.18 -20.75
N ALA A 61 25.25 19.00 -21.36
CA ALA A 61 25.90 17.85 -20.77
C ALA A 61 27.28 17.63 -21.37
N ARG A 62 28.20 17.05 -20.59
CA ARG A 62 29.42 16.47 -21.15
C ARG A 62 29.13 15.01 -21.51
N LYS A 63 29.41 14.63 -22.74
CA LYS A 63 29.33 13.27 -23.26
C LYS A 63 30.74 12.68 -23.27
N GLU A 64 30.93 11.59 -22.56
CA GLU A 64 32.16 10.80 -22.60
C GLU A 64 31.89 9.44 -23.24
N HIS A 65 32.89 8.97 -24.00
CA HIS A 65 32.89 7.62 -24.54
C HIS A 65 33.47 6.69 -23.48
N THR A 66 32.67 5.76 -22.96
CA THR A 66 33.13 4.75 -22.00
C THR A 66 33.91 3.67 -22.73
N ASP A 67 34.77 2.94 -22.02
CA ASP A 67 35.45 1.76 -22.59
C ASP A 67 34.49 0.55 -22.71
N GLU A 68 33.39 0.57 -21.96
CA GLU A 68 32.32 -0.43 -22.00
C GLU A 68 31.55 -0.39 -23.34
N LYS A 69 31.35 -1.57 -23.92
CA LYS A 69 30.57 -1.77 -25.14
C LYS A 69 29.58 -2.91 -24.93
N TYR A 70 28.36 -2.71 -25.39
CA TYR A 70 27.35 -3.76 -25.47
C TYR A 70 27.38 -4.35 -26.88
N TYR A 71 27.95 -5.55 -27.00
CA TYR A 71 28.34 -6.14 -28.29
C TYR A 71 29.21 -5.16 -29.11
N ALA A 72 28.69 -4.61 -30.21
CA ALA A 72 29.37 -3.63 -31.05
C ALA A 72 28.96 -2.16 -30.78
N ILE A 73 28.01 -1.93 -29.87
CA ILE A 73 27.46 -0.61 -29.57
C ILE A 73 28.21 0.01 -28.38
N SER A 74 28.73 1.22 -28.55
CA SER A 74 29.42 1.92 -27.47
C SER A 74 28.46 2.52 -26.44
N ILE A 75 28.80 2.35 -25.17
CA ILE A 75 28.06 2.94 -24.05
C ILE A 75 28.60 4.34 -23.76
N TYR A 76 27.72 5.32 -23.74
CA TYR A 76 28.07 6.70 -23.44
C TYR A 76 27.70 7.06 -22.01
N ARG A 77 28.58 7.85 -21.38
CA ARG A 77 28.36 8.42 -20.07
C ARG A 77 28.11 9.92 -20.22
N PHE A 78 27.05 10.40 -19.60
CA PHE A 78 26.65 11.80 -19.64
C PHE A 78 26.75 12.42 -18.26
N TYR A 79 27.29 13.63 -18.21
CA TYR A 79 27.42 14.44 -17.01
C TYR A 79 26.53 15.66 -17.14
N ILE A 80 25.53 15.75 -16.28
CA ILE A 80 24.66 16.92 -16.13
C ILE A 80 24.97 17.60 -14.79
N ARG A 81 24.83 18.92 -14.73
CA ARG A 81 24.87 19.66 -13.45
C ARG A 81 23.45 19.93 -12.96
N CYS A 82 23.20 19.65 -11.67
CA CYS A 82 21.95 20.03 -11.03
C CYS A 82 21.79 21.55 -11.04
N THR A 83 20.57 22.05 -11.24
CA THR A 83 20.30 23.48 -11.33
C THR A 83 20.40 24.22 -10.00
N ARG A 84 20.30 23.52 -8.86
CA ARG A 84 20.34 24.12 -7.53
C ARG A 84 21.74 24.05 -6.91
N CYS A 85 22.30 22.85 -6.74
CA CYS A 85 23.58 22.64 -6.04
C CYS A 85 24.79 22.51 -6.96
N SER A 86 24.62 22.61 -8.28
CA SER A 86 25.68 22.39 -9.29
C SER A 86 26.41 21.03 -9.19
N SER A 87 25.90 20.08 -8.41
CA SER A 87 26.47 18.74 -8.29
C SER A 87 26.34 18.00 -9.62
N GLU A 88 27.33 17.18 -9.92
CA GLU A 88 27.34 16.40 -11.16
C GLU A 88 26.51 15.13 -10.98
N VAL A 89 25.53 14.96 -11.87
CA VAL A 89 24.71 13.76 -12.02
C VAL A 89 25.20 13.01 -13.24
N VAL A 90 25.46 11.72 -13.06
CA VAL A 90 26.06 10.85 -14.08
C VAL A 90 25.08 9.75 -14.43
N PHE A 91 24.82 9.59 -15.72
CA PHE A 91 24.01 8.49 -16.24
C PHE A 91 24.65 7.89 -17.49
N LYS A 92 24.43 6.59 -17.68
CA LYS A 92 24.90 5.79 -18.81
C LYS A 92 23.74 5.43 -19.74
N THR A 93 24.06 5.09 -20.97
CA THR A 93 23.12 4.48 -21.93
C THR A 93 23.14 2.96 -21.80
N ASP A 94 21.98 2.32 -21.75
CA ASP A 94 21.85 0.85 -21.69
C ASP A 94 21.14 0.32 -22.94
N PRO A 95 21.90 -0.16 -23.93
CA PRO A 95 21.31 -0.65 -25.18
C PRO A 95 20.43 -1.90 -24.99
N LYS A 96 20.64 -2.69 -23.93
CA LYS A 96 19.85 -3.90 -23.63
C LYS A 96 18.38 -3.57 -23.36
N ASN A 97 18.11 -2.55 -22.55
CA ASN A 97 16.76 -2.21 -22.07
C ASN A 97 16.19 -0.97 -22.78
N MET A 98 16.87 -0.45 -23.82
CA MET A 98 16.53 0.79 -24.52
C MET A 98 16.38 2.00 -23.58
N ASP A 99 17.09 1.99 -22.46
CA ASP A 99 16.98 2.97 -21.39
C ASP A 99 18.36 3.54 -21.04
N TYR A 100 18.38 4.40 -20.05
CA TYR A 100 19.59 4.89 -19.41
C TYR A 100 19.70 4.25 -18.02
N GLU A 101 20.84 4.39 -17.34
CA GLU A 101 21.02 4.00 -15.94
C GLU A 101 21.67 5.15 -15.18
N CYS A 102 21.19 5.41 -13.97
CA CYS A 102 21.74 6.46 -13.11
C CYS A 102 22.90 5.88 -12.28
N GLU A 103 24.13 6.30 -12.54
CA GLU A 103 25.29 5.81 -11.77
C GLU A 103 25.51 6.62 -10.49
N LYS A 104 25.52 7.95 -10.59
CA LYS A 104 25.92 8.84 -9.48
C LYS A 104 25.12 10.14 -9.46
N GLY A 105 24.90 10.66 -8.25
CA GLY A 105 24.41 12.03 -8.02
C GLY A 105 22.89 12.23 -8.09
N ALA A 106 22.14 11.21 -8.51
CA ALA A 106 20.68 11.21 -8.47
C ALA A 106 20.12 9.81 -8.29
N VAL A 107 18.92 9.74 -7.73
CA VAL A 107 18.11 8.52 -7.65
C VAL A 107 16.93 8.69 -8.60
N ARG A 108 16.59 7.63 -9.32
CA ARG A 108 15.39 7.59 -10.17
C ARG A 108 14.14 7.68 -9.31
N ASN A 109 13.15 8.43 -9.78
CA ASN A 109 11.84 8.36 -9.15
C ASN A 109 11.18 7.01 -9.51
N PHE A 110 10.48 6.42 -8.55
CA PHE A 110 9.70 5.19 -8.77
C PHE A 110 8.46 5.53 -9.61
N GLU A 111 8.36 4.90 -10.78
CA GLU A 111 7.21 5.02 -11.68
C GLU A 111 6.44 3.69 -11.62
N PRO A 112 5.25 3.61 -10.98
CA PRO A 112 4.55 2.34 -10.75
C PRO A 112 4.29 1.50 -12.00
N TRP A 113 4.15 2.12 -13.17
CA TRP A 113 3.95 1.45 -14.46
C TRP A 113 5.24 0.92 -15.11
N ARG A 114 6.42 1.43 -14.70
CA ARG A 114 7.71 0.96 -15.20
C ARG A 114 8.13 -0.29 -14.46
N ASP A 115 7.93 -0.28 -13.15
CA ASP A 115 8.15 -1.44 -12.32
C ASP A 115 7.01 -2.44 -12.46
N GLN A 116 5.93 -2.23 -13.22
CA GLN A 116 5.09 -3.37 -13.64
C GLN A 116 5.95 -4.43 -14.30
N LYS A 117 6.88 -4.07 -15.19
CA LYS A 117 7.81 -5.04 -15.80
C LYS A 117 8.91 -5.55 -14.89
N ALA A 118 9.24 -4.88 -13.78
CA ALA A 118 10.26 -5.35 -12.83
C ALA A 118 9.64 -6.10 -11.66
N ILE A 119 8.40 -5.76 -11.29
CA ILE A 119 7.47 -6.52 -10.46
C ILE A 119 7.04 -7.75 -11.27
N GLU A 120 6.91 -7.68 -12.59
CA GLU A 120 6.77 -8.84 -13.48
C GLU A 120 8.14 -9.54 -13.67
N GLU A 121 9.26 -8.88 -13.93
CA GLU A 121 10.58 -9.55 -14.00
C GLU A 121 11.17 -9.95 -12.61
N THR A 122 10.46 -9.75 -11.48
CA THR A 122 10.84 -10.36 -10.18
C THR A 122 9.70 -10.97 -9.35
N GLU A 123 8.44 -10.88 -9.82
CA GLU A 123 7.34 -11.76 -9.43
C GLU A 123 6.95 -12.68 -10.58
N GLU A 124 6.85 -12.30 -11.87
CA GLU A 124 6.65 -13.23 -13.01
C GLU A 124 7.89 -14.03 -13.43
N GLU A 125 9.14 -13.60 -13.25
CA GLU A 125 10.30 -14.50 -13.46
C GLU A 125 10.51 -15.44 -12.27
N ARG A 126 10.15 -14.96 -11.07
CA ARG A 126 10.16 -15.74 -9.84
C ARG A 126 8.96 -16.67 -9.76
N LEU A 127 7.80 -16.23 -10.24
CA LEU A 127 6.59 -16.99 -10.51
C LEU A 127 6.82 -17.85 -11.72
N ASN A 128 7.53 -17.50 -12.79
CA ASN A 128 7.82 -18.45 -13.88
C ASN A 128 8.81 -19.52 -13.44
N ARG A 129 9.77 -19.23 -12.54
CA ARG A 129 10.61 -20.29 -11.92
C ARG A 129 9.84 -21.13 -10.92
N LEU A 130 9.01 -20.50 -10.10
CA LEU A 130 8.11 -21.19 -9.17
C LEU A 130 7.01 -21.92 -9.92
N GLU A 131 6.51 -21.42 -11.04
CA GLU A 131 5.50 -21.95 -11.96
C GLU A 131 6.13 -22.93 -12.92
N GLU A 132 7.42 -22.94 -13.22
CA GLU A 132 8.06 -24.08 -13.87
C GLU A 132 8.23 -25.22 -12.86
N GLN A 133 8.60 -24.92 -11.61
CA GLN A 133 8.64 -25.93 -10.53
C GLN A 133 7.25 -26.44 -10.18
N ILE A 134 6.26 -25.54 -10.12
CA ILE A 134 4.86 -25.82 -9.84
C ILE A 134 4.18 -26.38 -11.10
N GLN A 135 4.51 -25.99 -12.35
CA GLN A 135 4.05 -26.63 -13.61
C GLN A 135 4.64 -28.02 -13.77
N VAL A 136 5.87 -28.29 -13.33
CA VAL A 136 6.37 -29.68 -13.33
C VAL A 136 5.62 -30.53 -12.29
N GLU A 137 5.19 -29.94 -11.16
CA GLU A 137 4.30 -30.56 -10.15
C GLU A 137 2.79 -30.49 -10.52
N GLU A 138 2.40 -29.66 -11.49
CA GLU A 138 1.02 -29.37 -11.89
C GLU A 138 0.71 -29.75 -13.32
N ASP A 139 1.65 -30.16 -14.15
CA ASP A 139 1.36 -30.89 -15.37
C ASP A 139 0.76 -32.27 -14.97
N GLU A 140 0.99 -32.72 -13.74
CA GLU A 140 0.22 -33.78 -13.06
C GLU A 140 -1.14 -33.28 -12.48
N ASN A 141 -1.36 -31.97 -12.28
CA ASN A 141 -2.55 -31.33 -11.70
C ASN A 141 -3.22 -30.25 -12.60
N ALA A 142 -3.04 -30.30 -13.92
CA ALA A 142 -3.65 -29.33 -14.84
C ALA A 142 -5.18 -29.42 -14.77
N MET A 143 -5.68 -30.62 -14.47
CA MET A 143 -7.07 -30.88 -14.13
C MET A 143 -7.51 -30.18 -12.84
N ALA A 144 -6.67 -30.10 -11.80
CA ALA A 144 -7.00 -29.39 -10.56
C ALA A 144 -7.10 -27.86 -10.75
N ARG A 145 -6.27 -27.28 -11.63
CA ARG A 145 -6.39 -25.87 -12.06
C ARG A 145 -7.69 -25.61 -12.83
N LEU A 146 -8.09 -26.54 -13.68
CA LEU A 146 -9.38 -26.46 -14.38
C LEU A 146 -10.55 -26.67 -13.42
N GLU A 147 -10.44 -27.56 -12.44
CA GLU A 147 -11.44 -27.79 -11.39
C GLU A 147 -11.61 -26.56 -10.51
N THR A 148 -10.53 -25.93 -10.05
CA THR A 148 -10.61 -24.69 -9.27
C THR A 148 -11.22 -23.54 -10.07
N LYS A 149 -10.81 -23.36 -11.33
CA LYS A 149 -11.40 -22.34 -12.22
C LYS A 149 -12.89 -22.60 -12.49
N THR A 150 -13.29 -23.85 -12.70
CA THR A 150 -14.70 -24.20 -12.90
C THR A 150 -15.52 -24.08 -11.61
N LEU A 151 -14.94 -24.37 -10.44
CA LEU A 151 -15.58 -24.14 -9.15
C LEU A 151 -15.77 -22.64 -8.88
N ASP A 152 -14.78 -21.80 -9.22
CA ASP A 152 -14.90 -20.36 -9.08
C ASP A 152 -15.93 -19.79 -10.06
N SER A 153 -15.95 -20.23 -11.33
CA SER A 153 -17.03 -19.86 -12.27
C SER A 153 -18.41 -20.33 -11.80
N LYS A 154 -18.52 -21.52 -11.19
CA LYS A 154 -19.79 -22.00 -10.60
C LYS A 154 -20.21 -21.17 -9.39
N ARG A 155 -19.26 -20.75 -8.54
CA ARG A 155 -19.53 -19.85 -7.43
C ARG A 155 -20.00 -18.48 -7.92
N GLU A 156 -19.35 -17.92 -8.93
CA GLU A 156 -19.74 -16.66 -9.55
C GLU A 156 -21.16 -16.74 -10.15
N MET A 157 -21.49 -17.83 -10.83
CA MET A 157 -22.83 -18.08 -11.37
C MET A 157 -23.88 -18.19 -10.25
N ALA A 158 -23.60 -18.97 -9.20
CA ALA A 158 -24.50 -19.10 -8.05
C ALA A 158 -24.69 -17.77 -7.30
N ILE A 159 -23.65 -16.95 -7.21
CA ILE A 159 -23.74 -15.59 -6.63
C ILE A 159 -24.61 -14.69 -7.52
N ALA A 160 -24.45 -14.76 -8.84
CA ALA A 160 -25.26 -13.99 -9.78
C ALA A 160 -26.75 -14.38 -9.71
N ASP A 161 -27.05 -15.68 -9.71
CA ASP A 161 -28.41 -16.20 -9.60
C ASP A 161 -29.05 -15.79 -8.27
N ALA A 162 -28.31 -15.92 -7.15
CA ALA A 162 -28.80 -15.48 -5.84
C ALA A 162 -29.09 -13.97 -5.78
N LEU A 163 -28.27 -13.14 -6.44
CA LEU A 163 -28.52 -11.70 -6.55
C LEU A 163 -29.77 -11.39 -7.38
N ASP A 164 -30.00 -12.14 -8.45
CA ASP A 164 -31.18 -11.95 -9.30
C ASP A 164 -32.47 -12.45 -8.61
N GLU A 165 -32.40 -13.52 -7.82
CA GLU A 165 -33.49 -13.94 -6.92
C GLU A 165 -33.83 -12.86 -5.87
N ILE A 166 -32.81 -12.25 -5.25
CA ILE A 166 -33.02 -11.16 -4.29
C ILE A 166 -33.65 -9.96 -4.99
N ARG A 167 -33.16 -9.58 -6.17
CA ARG A 167 -33.70 -8.46 -6.95
C ARG A 167 -35.14 -8.69 -7.37
N THR A 168 -35.49 -9.88 -7.86
CA THR A 168 -36.85 -10.22 -8.28
C THR A 168 -37.80 -10.31 -7.09
N ARG A 169 -37.36 -10.85 -5.96
CA ARG A 169 -38.12 -10.84 -4.70
C ARG A 169 -38.38 -9.41 -4.24
N ASN A 170 -37.35 -8.57 -4.15
CA ASN A 170 -37.48 -7.18 -3.73
C ASN A 170 -38.37 -6.39 -4.68
N ALA A 171 -38.22 -6.54 -6.00
CA ALA A 171 -39.08 -5.87 -6.98
C ALA A 171 -40.54 -6.36 -6.97
N ARG A 172 -40.80 -7.59 -6.51
CA ARG A 172 -42.17 -8.09 -6.28
C ARG A 172 -42.75 -7.50 -5.00
N VAL A 173 -41.98 -7.50 -3.90
CA VAL A 173 -42.39 -6.90 -2.63
C VAL A 173 -42.67 -5.41 -2.80
N GLU A 174 -41.81 -4.66 -3.50
CA GLU A 174 -42.06 -3.24 -3.81
C GLU A 174 -43.33 -3.03 -4.63
N ARG A 175 -43.62 -3.88 -5.63
CA ARG A 175 -44.86 -3.75 -6.42
C ARG A 175 -46.12 -4.19 -5.68
N ALA A 176 -46.03 -5.21 -4.83
CA ALA A 176 -47.17 -5.78 -4.13
C ALA A 176 -47.55 -4.96 -2.90
N ASP A 177 -46.56 -4.41 -2.19
CA ASP A 177 -46.75 -3.72 -0.92
C ASP A 177 -46.60 -2.21 -1.03
N GLY A 178 -45.93 -1.68 -2.05
CA GLY A 178 -45.70 -0.23 -2.19
C GLY A 178 -44.98 0.42 -1.00
N GLY A 179 -44.42 -0.37 -0.08
CA GLY A 179 -43.86 0.07 1.20
C GLY A 179 -44.76 -0.13 2.43
N ALA A 180 -46.03 -0.52 2.27
CA ALA A 180 -47.01 -0.61 3.37
C ALA A 180 -46.65 -1.68 4.43
N ALA A 181 -46.21 -2.88 4.06
CA ALA A 181 -45.74 -3.86 5.05
C ALA A 181 -44.42 -3.46 5.71
N LEU A 182 -43.56 -2.69 5.03
CA LEU A 182 -42.35 -2.16 5.67
C LEU A 182 -42.70 -1.07 6.69
N ASP A 183 -43.69 -0.24 6.40
CA ASP A 183 -44.23 0.78 7.30
C ASP A 183 -44.97 0.14 8.51
N ALA A 184 -45.74 -0.93 8.27
CA ALA A 184 -46.37 -1.73 9.31
C ALA A 184 -45.34 -2.45 10.20
N LEU A 185 -44.23 -2.94 9.63
CA LEU A 185 -43.15 -3.52 10.42
C LEU A 185 -42.36 -2.47 11.20
N MET A 186 -42.19 -1.26 10.68
CA MET A 186 -41.56 -0.15 11.42
C MET A 186 -42.42 0.27 12.60
N THR A 187 -43.71 0.48 12.40
CA THR A 187 -44.64 0.83 13.49
C THR A 187 -44.74 -0.24 14.57
N ILE A 188 -44.72 -1.54 14.22
CA ILE A 188 -44.67 -2.62 15.21
C ILE A 188 -43.35 -2.62 16.00
N LYS A 189 -42.25 -2.25 15.34
CA LYS A 189 -40.94 -2.17 15.96
C LYS A 189 -40.85 -0.99 16.93
N GLU A 190 -41.35 0.17 16.51
CA GLU A 190 -41.49 1.35 17.35
C GLU A 190 -42.36 1.06 18.58
N SER A 191 -43.52 0.41 18.42
CA SER A 191 -44.36 0.04 19.57
C SER A 191 -43.68 -0.94 20.53
N ARG A 192 -42.86 -1.86 20.00
CA ARG A 192 -42.15 -2.85 20.82
C ARG A 192 -40.96 -2.24 21.55
N ASP A 193 -40.28 -1.30 20.91
CA ASP A 193 -39.18 -0.55 21.50
C ASP A 193 -39.72 0.39 22.61
N GLU A 194 -40.88 1.03 22.39
CA GLU A 194 -41.58 1.83 23.42
C GLU A 194 -42.06 0.99 24.62
N GLU A 195 -42.57 -0.22 24.39
CA GLU A 195 -42.96 -1.13 25.48
C GLU A 195 -41.75 -1.62 26.29
N ALA A 196 -40.62 -1.87 25.63
CA ALA A 196 -39.38 -2.22 26.30
C ALA A 196 -38.86 -1.07 27.19
N GLU A 197 -38.90 0.17 26.68
CA GLU A 197 -38.51 1.35 27.46
C GLU A 197 -39.43 1.59 28.67
N ARG A 198 -40.74 1.27 28.58
CA ARG A 198 -41.65 1.34 29.73
C ARG A 198 -41.34 0.28 30.78
N LEU A 199 -41.07 -0.96 30.36
CA LEU A 199 -40.70 -2.04 31.28
C LEU A 199 -39.39 -1.72 32.00
N ASP A 200 -38.40 -1.19 31.29
CA ASP A 200 -37.12 -0.77 31.89
C ASP A 200 -37.32 0.35 32.93
N GLN A 201 -38.24 1.30 32.70
CA GLN A 201 -38.58 2.33 33.67
C GLN A 201 -39.33 1.77 34.89
N GLU A 202 -40.26 0.84 34.69
CA GLU A 202 -40.97 0.16 35.77
C GLU A 202 -40.01 -0.69 36.63
N ASP A 203 -39.05 -1.37 36.00
CA ASP A 203 -37.99 -2.12 36.67
C ASP A 203 -37.00 -1.20 37.40
N GLU A 204 -36.65 -0.04 36.83
CA GLU A 204 -35.83 0.98 37.50
C GLU A 204 -36.55 1.59 38.70
N GLU A 205 -37.85 1.86 38.61
CA GLU A 205 -38.64 2.37 39.72
C GLU A 205 -38.86 1.31 40.81
N ALA A 206 -39.11 0.05 40.43
CA ALA A 206 -39.21 -1.07 41.34
C ALA A 206 -37.88 -1.30 42.05
N ALA A 207 -36.75 -1.19 41.35
CA ALA A 207 -35.42 -1.20 41.96
C ALA A 207 -35.26 0.00 42.92
N ARG A 208 -35.61 1.22 42.51
CA ARG A 208 -35.56 2.40 43.40
C ARG A 208 -36.41 2.25 44.65
N LYS A 209 -37.61 1.66 44.55
CA LYS A 209 -38.51 1.38 45.68
C LYS A 209 -38.00 0.23 46.56
N ALA A 210 -37.42 -0.83 45.97
CA ALA A 210 -36.80 -1.93 46.71
C ALA A 210 -35.53 -1.51 47.45
N PHE A 211 -34.82 -0.49 46.96
CA PHE A 211 -33.65 0.11 47.61
C PHE A 211 -33.99 1.35 48.48
N GLN A 212 -35.28 1.67 48.72
CA GLN A 212 -35.74 2.68 49.67
C GLN A 212 -36.36 2.01 50.92
N THR A 213 -35.80 2.28 52.10
CA THR A 213 -36.44 1.95 53.38
C THR A 213 -37.39 3.07 53.81
N SER A 214 -38.24 2.80 54.81
CA SER A 214 -39.34 3.68 55.27
C SER A 214 -38.94 5.12 55.65
N ASP A 215 -37.66 5.38 55.84
CA ASP A 215 -37.11 6.69 56.26
C ASP A 215 -36.35 7.44 55.15
N GLY A 216 -36.36 6.93 53.90
CA GLY A 216 -35.88 7.68 52.72
C GLY A 216 -34.36 7.74 52.50
N GLU A 217 -33.53 7.11 53.34
CA GLU A 217 -32.10 6.92 53.08
C GLU A 217 -31.83 5.61 52.31
N HIS A 218 -31.03 5.67 51.24
CA HIS A 218 -30.62 4.49 50.45
C HIS A 218 -30.04 3.38 51.36
N VAL A 219 -30.44 2.13 51.14
CA VAL A 219 -29.98 0.95 51.89
C VAL A 219 -28.45 0.92 51.97
N ARG A 220 -27.89 1.23 53.16
CA ARG A 220 -26.46 1.07 53.43
C ARG A 220 -26.17 -0.43 53.53
N ARG A 221 -25.20 -0.90 52.75
CA ARG A 221 -24.63 -2.25 52.86
C ARG A 221 -24.22 -2.47 54.32
N ILE A 222 -24.82 -3.45 54.99
CA ILE A 222 -24.46 -3.85 56.35
C ILE A 222 -22.96 -4.17 56.35
N VAL A 223 -22.22 -3.43 57.17
CA VAL A 223 -20.83 -3.71 57.52
C VAL A 223 -20.90 -4.58 58.77
N ASP A 224 -20.51 -5.85 58.65
CA ASP A 224 -20.23 -6.69 59.81
C ASP A 224 -18.94 -6.16 60.47
N GLU A 225 -19.08 -5.53 61.64
CA GLU A 225 -17.93 -5.17 62.48
C GLU A 225 -17.59 -6.32 63.42
N GLU A 226 -16.45 -6.99 63.16
CA GLU A 226 -15.51 -7.29 64.24
C GLU A 226 -14.06 -7.04 63.77
N VAL A 227 -13.29 -6.42 64.67
CA VAL A 227 -11.82 -6.33 64.77
C VAL A 227 -11.09 -5.13 64.12
N THR A 228 -11.03 -4.05 64.92
CA THR A 228 -9.89 -3.15 65.25
C THR A 228 -8.77 -2.87 64.21
N GLY A 229 -8.52 -1.57 63.96
CA GLY A 229 -7.15 -1.07 63.70
C GLY A 229 -6.95 -0.05 62.58
N SER A 230 -6.95 1.24 62.94
CA SER A 230 -6.11 2.35 62.45
C SER A 230 -5.99 2.70 60.94
N SER A 231 -6.50 3.90 60.63
CA SER A 231 -5.89 4.97 59.80
C SER A 231 -5.46 4.76 58.33
N SER A 232 -6.13 5.54 57.48
CA SER A 232 -5.66 6.31 56.31
C SER A 232 -5.12 5.60 55.04
N SER A 233 -5.97 5.63 54.02
CA SER A 233 -5.71 5.98 52.61
C SER A 233 -4.40 5.52 51.94
N SER A 234 -4.51 4.60 50.98
CA SER A 234 -4.41 4.88 49.52
C SER A 234 -3.95 3.66 48.70
N SER A 235 -4.48 3.59 47.46
CA SER A 235 -3.94 2.91 46.26
C SER A 235 -4.06 1.38 46.09
N ASN A 236 -5.04 0.99 45.24
CA ASN A 236 -5.00 0.03 44.11
C ASN A 236 -4.43 -1.42 44.24
N PRO A 237 -4.91 -2.36 43.37
CA PRO A 237 -5.24 -3.74 43.74
C PRO A 237 -4.18 -4.79 43.34
N PRO A 238 -4.34 -6.05 43.80
CA PRO A 238 -3.87 -7.17 42.99
C PRO A 238 -4.82 -8.39 42.89
N LYS A 239 -4.97 -8.83 41.64
CA LYS A 239 -5.11 -10.18 41.04
C LYS A 239 -5.14 -11.44 41.92
N GLY A 240 -5.99 -12.38 41.49
CA GLY A 240 -5.78 -13.85 41.57
C GLY A 240 -7.09 -14.60 41.84
N LEU A 241 -7.70 -15.26 40.84
CA LEU A 241 -7.69 -16.73 40.64
C LEU A 241 -8.36 -17.48 41.81
N ILE A 242 -9.48 -18.19 41.66
CA ILE A 242 -9.55 -19.59 41.19
C ILE A 242 -11.02 -19.97 40.87
N THR A 243 -11.13 -20.89 39.91
CA THR A 243 -12.28 -21.58 39.31
C THR A 243 -13.12 -22.44 40.27
N PHE A 244 -14.42 -22.53 40.00
CA PHE A 244 -15.26 -23.66 40.43
C PHE A 244 -15.82 -24.40 39.21
N SER A 245 -15.68 -25.71 39.25
CA SER A 245 -16.19 -26.71 38.32
C SER A 245 -17.49 -27.31 38.85
N GLU A 246 -18.52 -27.40 38.03
CA GLU A 246 -19.64 -28.31 38.27
C GLU A 246 -20.02 -29.05 36.98
N GLU A 247 -20.03 -30.37 37.10
CA GLU A 247 -20.61 -31.32 36.16
C GLU A 247 -22.10 -31.49 36.48
N LYS A 248 -22.98 -31.51 35.47
CA LYS A 248 -23.86 -32.66 35.17
C LYS A 248 -24.85 -32.39 34.01
N ASP A 249 -24.69 -33.26 33.02
CA ASP A 249 -25.68 -34.09 32.33
C ASP A 249 -26.75 -33.54 31.37
N SER A 250 -26.83 -34.32 30.29
CA SER A 250 -27.50 -34.23 29.00
C SER A 250 -29.02 -34.08 28.99
N VAL A 251 -29.51 -33.23 28.07
CA VAL A 251 -30.74 -33.50 27.30
C VAL A 251 -30.49 -33.12 25.83
N ALA A 252 -30.71 -34.10 24.94
CA ALA A 252 -30.57 -33.95 23.50
C ALA A 252 -31.77 -33.17 22.91
N ALA A 253 -31.48 -32.09 22.20
CA ALA A 253 -32.38 -31.48 21.23
C ALA A 253 -31.57 -31.07 20.00
N ALA A 254 -31.84 -31.74 18.88
CA ALA A 254 -31.23 -31.45 17.59
C ALA A 254 -31.82 -30.16 17.01
N THR A 255 -31.01 -29.12 16.89
CA THR A 255 -31.31 -27.94 16.06
C THR A 255 -30.06 -27.55 15.29
N ALA A 256 -30.21 -27.47 13.96
CA ALA A 256 -29.16 -27.15 13.01
C ALA A 256 -28.44 -25.82 13.33
N GLU A 257 -27.12 -25.87 13.39
CA GLU A 257 -26.27 -24.71 13.66
C GLU A 257 -26.20 -23.79 12.43
N ILE A 258 -26.76 -22.59 12.58
CA ILE A 258 -26.53 -21.46 11.68
C ILE A 258 -25.12 -20.94 11.99
N PRO A 259 -24.19 -20.81 11.02
CA PRO A 259 -22.85 -20.33 11.30
C PRO A 259 -22.87 -18.86 11.70
N SER A 260 -22.70 -18.60 13.00
CA SER A 260 -22.53 -17.26 13.57
C SER A 260 -21.17 -16.69 13.15
N PHE A 261 -21.17 -15.74 12.21
CA PHE A 261 -20.01 -14.92 11.88
C PHE A 261 -19.70 -13.91 13.00
N LYS A 262 -19.05 -14.36 14.08
CA LYS A 262 -18.35 -13.44 15.00
C LYS A 262 -17.08 -12.96 14.31
N ARG A 263 -17.04 -11.67 13.95
CA ARG A 263 -15.84 -11.00 13.43
C ARG A 263 -14.74 -11.07 14.48
N GLN A 264 -13.79 -11.99 14.29
CA GLN A 264 -12.59 -12.03 15.12
C GLN A 264 -11.76 -10.77 14.86
N VAL A 265 -11.67 -9.89 15.85
CA VAL A 265 -10.77 -8.74 15.82
C VAL A 265 -9.34 -9.28 15.91
N LYS A 266 -8.67 -9.36 14.76
CA LYS A 266 -7.24 -9.70 14.71
C LYS A 266 -6.46 -8.61 15.47
N LYS A 267 -5.69 -9.00 16.47
CA LYS A 267 -4.74 -8.12 17.16
C LYS A 267 -3.76 -7.57 16.12
N LYS A 268 -3.65 -6.25 16.02
CA LYS A 268 -2.67 -5.59 15.14
C LYS A 268 -1.27 -6.03 15.58
N LYS A 269 -0.50 -6.63 14.66
CA LYS A 269 0.94 -6.90 14.88
C LYS A 269 1.69 -5.58 14.78
N ASP A 270 2.42 -5.21 15.82
CA ASP A 270 3.29 -4.04 15.84
C ASP A 270 4.54 -4.29 14.98
N LEU A 271 4.47 -3.92 13.71
CA LEU A 271 5.57 -4.00 12.74
C LEU A 271 6.75 -3.06 13.06
N ALA A 272 6.60 -2.13 14.01
CA ALA A 272 7.65 -1.20 14.40
C ALA A 272 8.85 -1.90 15.09
N GLY A 273 8.61 -3.01 15.81
CA GLY A 273 9.66 -3.80 16.46
C GLY A 273 10.43 -4.69 15.48
N ALA A 274 9.76 -5.20 14.44
CA ALA A 274 10.37 -6.08 13.44
C ALA A 274 11.30 -5.34 12.47
N LEU A 275 11.12 -4.03 12.30
CA LEU A 275 11.89 -3.18 11.39
C LEU A 275 13.04 -2.40 12.08
N GLY A 276 13.33 -2.66 13.36
CA GLY A 276 14.43 -2.01 14.09
C GLY A 276 14.30 -0.49 14.26
N LEU A 277 13.11 0.07 14.04
CA LEU A 277 12.86 1.51 14.11
C LEU A 277 12.52 1.93 15.55
N LYS A 278 13.52 2.41 16.29
CA LYS A 278 13.34 2.95 17.64
C LYS A 278 12.65 4.32 17.58
N LYS A 279 11.33 4.38 17.82
CA LYS A 279 10.60 5.65 17.96
C LYS A 279 11.12 6.40 19.20
N LYS A 280 11.66 7.60 19.01
CA LYS A 280 12.02 8.50 20.11
C LYS A 280 10.75 9.08 20.74
N PRO A 281 10.66 9.19 22.08
CA PRO A 281 9.51 9.80 22.74
C PRO A 281 9.40 11.29 22.36
N LYS A 282 8.18 11.76 22.10
CA LYS A 282 7.90 13.18 21.88
C LYS A 282 8.15 13.91 23.19
N VAL A 283 9.07 14.88 23.18
CA VAL A 283 9.25 15.85 24.25
C VAL A 283 7.98 16.70 24.31
N ALA A 284 7.28 16.66 25.44
CA ALA A 284 6.19 17.59 25.71
C ALA A 284 6.80 18.99 25.93
N LEU A 285 6.31 19.96 25.16
CA LEU A 285 6.60 21.37 25.40
C LEU A 285 5.93 21.78 26.72
N VAL A 286 6.74 22.25 27.66
CA VAL A 286 6.33 23.11 28.77
C VAL A 286 6.28 24.54 28.25
#